data_AF-A0A819AE17-F1
#
_entry.id   AF-A0A819AE17-F1
#
_cell.length_a   1.000
_cell.length_b   1.000
_cell.length_c   1.000
_cell.angle_alpha   90.00
_cell.angle_beta   90.00
_cell.angle_gamma   90.00
#
_symmetry.space_group_name_H-M   'P 1'
#
loop_
_entity.id
_entity.type
_entity.pdbx_description
1 polymer ?
#
loop_
_entity_poly.entity_id
_entity_poly.type
_entity_poly.pdbx_seq_one_letter_code
_entity_poly.pdbx_strand_id
1 'polypeptide(L)'
;MRDIHRELTNNQCQSLVKVYRGQLIASDEIDILKNSIGDLISMKSFLSTSLDRQKAAFYIEGASLTPSNQSDSSLIPVLFEIVDDSSMNESKGRPFANITQFREFSNEEEEILFMAGSIYLLLAVCEENNIYIVSLQLSGNIEDDMQILMDHLKAERAIAVDSGISLVTFVDILHDMDKIDLVEKFAKRALHDISIAANSGPMNVIDIAKCHFYLGYIAENHDRFDVGFEEFNTALNYVLLMKEPDSKTVATIYAAIGNCFQEQKQYKRALHYYTSKIVHKYGSLVSNEKEL
;
A
#
# COMPACT_ATOMS: atom_id res chain seq x y z
N MET A 1 20.60 15.68 -15.45
CA MET A 1 19.39 15.83 -14.60
C MET A 1 19.83 16.40 -13.26
N ARG A 2 19.32 17.58 -12.86
CA ARG A 2 19.47 18.07 -11.49
C ARG A 2 18.59 17.19 -10.60
N ASP A 3 19.06 16.89 -9.40
CA ASP A 3 18.32 16.11 -8.42
C ASP A 3 17.05 16.88 -8.01
N ILE A 4 15.87 16.40 -8.44
CA ILE A 4 14.56 17.03 -8.17
C ILE A 4 14.34 17.17 -6.66
N HIS A 5 14.82 16.20 -5.87
CA HIS A 5 14.69 16.25 -4.43
C HIS A 5 15.46 17.46 -3.86
N ARG A 6 16.66 17.73 -4.36
CA ARG A 6 17.47 18.89 -3.96
C ARG A 6 16.81 20.21 -4.34
N GLU A 7 16.24 20.32 -5.53
CA GLU A 7 15.54 21.54 -5.97
C GLU A 7 14.26 21.79 -5.15
N LEU A 8 13.54 20.74 -4.78
CA LEU A 8 12.39 20.85 -3.88
C LEU A 8 12.83 21.34 -2.49
N THR A 9 13.88 20.76 -1.91
CA THR A 9 14.40 21.18 -0.60
C THR A 9 14.86 22.64 -0.59
N ASN A 10 15.52 23.10 -1.66
CA ASN A 10 16.01 24.47 -1.76
C ASN A 10 14.91 25.52 -1.93
N ASN A 11 13.71 25.12 -2.37
CA ASN A 11 12.59 26.01 -2.65
C ASN A 11 11.37 25.74 -1.76
N GLN A 12 11.62 25.11 -0.61
CA GLN A 12 10.58 24.88 0.40
C GLN A 12 9.94 26.19 0.82
N CYS A 13 8.61 26.17 0.89
CA CYS A 13 7.86 27.31 1.38
C CYS A 13 8.08 27.50 2.88
N GLN A 14 8.16 28.75 3.33
CA GLN A 14 8.36 29.08 4.75
C GLN A 14 7.06 29.46 5.48
N SER A 15 5.97 29.68 4.74
CA SER A 15 4.67 30.09 5.28
C SER A 15 3.61 29.01 5.11
N LEU A 16 2.58 29.06 5.95
CA LEU A 16 1.32 28.33 5.79
C LEU A 16 0.75 28.57 4.40
N VAL A 17 0.15 27.54 3.81
CA VAL A 17 -0.38 27.64 2.45
C VAL A 17 -1.75 26.97 2.37
N LYS A 18 -2.66 27.65 1.67
CA LYS A 18 -3.91 27.07 1.17
C LYS A 18 -3.80 26.95 -0.35
N VAL A 19 -3.82 25.73 -0.86
CA VAL A 19 -3.67 25.44 -2.29
C VAL A 19 -4.86 24.64 -2.82
N TYR A 20 -4.98 24.62 -4.14
CA TYR A 20 -6.07 24.00 -4.86
C TYR A 20 -5.57 23.15 -6.02
N ARG A 21 -6.23 22.03 -6.27
CA ARG A 21 -6.00 21.20 -7.45
C ARG A 21 -7.31 20.69 -8.01
N GLY A 22 -7.59 21.05 -9.25
CA GLY A 22 -8.68 20.46 -10.02
C GLY A 22 -8.24 19.19 -10.73
N GLN A 23 -9.07 18.14 -10.66
CA GLN A 23 -8.84 16.88 -11.35
C GLN A 23 -10.16 16.14 -11.61
N LEU A 24 -10.19 15.32 -12.66
CA LEU A 24 -11.23 14.32 -12.87
C LEU A 24 -10.82 13.01 -12.20
N ILE A 25 -11.70 12.43 -11.39
CA ILE A 25 -11.49 11.10 -10.77
C ILE A 25 -12.69 10.19 -11.03
N ALA A 26 -12.52 8.90 -10.82
CA ALA A 26 -13.61 7.95 -11.06
C ALA A 26 -14.71 8.11 -9.99
N SER A 27 -15.98 7.86 -10.37
CA SER A 27 -17.12 8.05 -9.46
C SER A 27 -17.05 7.18 -8.20
N ASP A 28 -16.53 5.95 -8.33
CA ASP A 28 -16.31 5.03 -7.21
C ASP A 28 -15.20 5.52 -6.27
N GLU A 29 -14.19 6.21 -6.78
CA GLU A 29 -13.16 6.85 -5.93
C GLU A 29 -13.75 7.94 -5.02
N ILE A 30 -14.80 8.66 -5.45
CA ILE A 30 -15.50 9.61 -4.56
C ILE A 30 -16.26 8.91 -3.45
N ASP A 31 -16.88 7.77 -3.72
CA ASP A 31 -17.57 7.01 -2.69
C ASP A 31 -16.59 6.46 -1.66
N ILE A 32 -15.40 6.05 -2.09
CA ILE A 32 -14.30 5.69 -1.18
C ILE A 32 -13.92 6.91 -0.31
N LEU A 33 -13.70 8.08 -0.92
CA LEU A 33 -13.36 9.29 -0.16
C LEU A 33 -14.44 9.70 0.85
N LYS A 34 -15.72 9.60 0.49
CA LYS A 34 -16.84 9.89 1.43
C LYS A 34 -16.83 8.95 2.64
N ASN A 35 -16.46 7.68 2.44
CA ASN A 35 -16.40 6.70 3.52
C ASN A 35 -15.11 6.80 4.37
N SER A 36 -14.09 7.50 3.88
CA SER A 36 -12.80 7.69 4.55
C SER A 36 -12.65 9.07 5.21
N ILE A 37 -13.74 9.79 5.44
CA ILE A 37 -13.70 11.06 6.18
C ILE A 37 -13.20 10.81 7.60
N GLY A 38 -12.13 11.51 7.98
CA GLY A 38 -11.41 11.32 9.24
C GLY A 38 -10.14 10.46 9.11
N ASP A 39 -9.93 9.80 7.96
CA ASP A 39 -8.74 8.97 7.72
C ASP A 39 -7.58 9.78 7.13
N LEU A 40 -6.38 9.22 7.24
CA LEU A 40 -5.19 9.71 6.55
C LEU A 40 -5.13 9.15 5.12
N ILE A 41 -4.92 10.03 4.16
CA ILE A 41 -4.72 9.69 2.74
C ILE A 41 -3.31 10.10 2.29
N SER A 42 -2.72 9.34 1.38
CA SER A 42 -1.43 9.68 0.77
C SER A 42 -1.51 9.65 -0.75
N MET A 43 -0.80 10.59 -1.38
CA MET A 43 -0.73 10.70 -2.83
C MET A 43 0.50 9.95 -3.37
N LYS A 44 0.28 9.06 -4.33
CA LYS A 44 1.33 8.19 -4.90
C LYS A 44 2.32 8.95 -5.79
N SER A 45 1.91 10.10 -6.35
CA SER A 45 2.72 10.92 -7.25
C SER A 45 2.92 12.33 -6.68
N PHE A 46 3.84 13.09 -7.29
CA PHE A 46 3.94 14.52 -7.02
C PHE A 46 2.62 15.22 -7.31
N LEU A 47 2.27 16.21 -6.50
CA LEU A 47 1.02 16.95 -6.63
C LEU A 47 1.31 18.41 -6.95
N SER A 48 1.05 18.80 -8.20
CA SER A 48 1.09 20.20 -8.62
C SER A 48 -0.22 20.89 -8.21
N THR A 49 -0.12 22.04 -7.58
CA THR A 49 -1.24 22.79 -7.01
C THR A 49 -1.08 24.29 -7.25
N SER A 50 -2.21 24.99 -7.28
CA SER A 50 -2.28 26.44 -7.47
C SER A 50 -2.69 27.15 -6.18
N LEU A 51 -2.23 28.38 -5.99
CA LEU A 51 -2.76 29.28 -4.95
C LEU A 51 -4.10 29.92 -5.35
N ASP A 52 -4.46 29.85 -6.62
CA ASP A 52 -5.71 30.40 -7.16
C ASP A 52 -6.77 29.31 -7.34
N ARG A 53 -7.82 29.39 -6.53
CA ARG A 53 -8.97 28.46 -6.57
C ARG A 53 -9.67 28.47 -7.93
N GLN A 54 -9.85 29.63 -8.55
CA GLN A 54 -10.57 29.76 -9.81
C GLN A 54 -9.76 29.14 -10.95
N LYS A 55 -8.45 29.37 -10.99
CA LYS A 55 -7.56 28.72 -11.96
C LYS A 55 -7.50 27.21 -11.78
N ALA A 56 -7.41 26.72 -10.53
CA ALA A 56 -7.45 25.29 -10.26
C ALA A 56 -8.78 24.65 -10.73
N ALA A 57 -9.91 25.33 -10.55
CA ALA A 57 -11.21 24.89 -11.04
C ALA A 57 -11.33 24.94 -12.57
N PHE A 58 -10.70 25.90 -13.24
CA PHE A 58 -10.72 26.02 -14.71
C PHE A 58 -10.17 24.77 -15.41
N TYR A 59 -9.15 24.11 -14.84
CA TYR A 59 -8.64 22.83 -15.36
C TYR A 59 -9.69 21.71 -15.40
N ILE A 60 -10.69 21.77 -14.52
CA ILE A 60 -11.78 20.81 -14.45
C ILE A 60 -12.79 21.09 -15.57
N GLU A 61 -13.17 22.36 -15.75
CA GLU A 61 -14.15 22.79 -16.75
C GLU A 61 -13.67 22.49 -18.17
N GLY A 62 -12.39 22.75 -18.46
CA GLY A 62 -11.79 22.43 -19.77
C GLY A 62 -11.77 20.93 -20.09
N ALA A 63 -11.65 20.07 -19.08
CA ALA A 63 -11.63 18.61 -19.23
C ALA A 63 -13.04 17.99 -19.32
N SER A 64 -14.06 18.65 -18.76
CA SER A 64 -15.47 18.20 -18.80
C SER A 64 -16.14 18.42 -20.16
N LEU A 65 -15.53 19.22 -21.05
CA LEU A 65 -16.07 19.56 -22.38
C LEU A 65 -15.79 18.52 -23.47
N THR A 66 -15.11 17.40 -23.16
CA THR A 66 -14.95 16.29 -24.10
C THR A 66 -16.04 15.24 -23.85
N PRO A 67 -17.06 15.11 -24.71
CA PRO A 67 -18.03 14.04 -24.58
C PRO A 67 -17.35 12.72 -24.96
N SER A 68 -16.87 11.97 -23.97
CA SER A 68 -16.46 10.59 -24.18
C SER A 68 -17.72 9.73 -24.29
N ASN A 69 -18.07 9.39 -25.54
CA ASN A 69 -18.95 8.27 -25.79
C ASN A 69 -18.30 6.99 -25.26
N GLN A 70 -19.02 6.28 -24.39
CA GLN A 70 -18.80 4.88 -23.98
C GLN A 70 -17.57 4.57 -23.12
N SER A 71 -17.78 4.41 -21.81
CA SER A 71 -17.50 3.19 -21.03
C SER A 71 -17.74 3.46 -19.53
N ASP A 72 -18.15 2.43 -18.78
CA ASP A 72 -18.68 2.35 -17.41
C ASP A 72 -17.97 3.09 -16.24
N SER A 73 -17.03 4.03 -16.46
CA SER A 73 -16.51 4.89 -15.40
C SER A 73 -16.83 6.35 -15.72
N SER A 74 -17.91 6.85 -15.14
CA SER A 74 -18.21 8.28 -15.18
C SER A 74 -17.15 9.01 -14.36
N LEU A 75 -16.21 9.65 -15.05
CA LEU A 75 -15.29 10.58 -14.42
C LEU A 75 -16.07 11.78 -13.90
N ILE A 76 -15.77 12.20 -12.69
CA ILE A 76 -16.43 13.34 -12.04
C ILE A 76 -15.43 14.42 -11.66
N PRO A 77 -15.86 15.69 -11.73
CA PRO A 77 -15.05 16.85 -11.38
C PRO A 77 -14.81 16.95 -9.88
N VAL A 78 -13.53 17.06 -9.50
CA VAL A 78 -13.12 17.21 -8.11
C VAL A 78 -12.11 18.35 -7.96
N LEU A 79 -12.36 19.18 -6.96
CA LEU A 79 -11.45 20.21 -6.51
C LEU A 79 -10.91 19.83 -5.13
N PHE A 80 -9.63 19.47 -5.06
CA PHE A 80 -8.93 19.30 -3.80
C PHE A 80 -8.59 20.68 -3.23
N GLU A 81 -8.97 20.91 -1.98
CA GLU A 81 -8.59 22.06 -1.17
C GLU A 81 -7.65 21.57 -0.08
N ILE A 82 -6.38 21.96 -0.15
CA ILE A 82 -5.34 21.48 0.77
C ILE A 82 -4.89 22.67 1.62
N VAL A 83 -5.01 22.52 2.93
CA VAL A 83 -4.54 23.50 3.90
C VAL A 83 -3.37 22.92 4.66
N ASP A 84 -2.25 23.64 4.67
CA ASP A 84 -1.23 23.45 5.68
C ASP A 84 -1.49 24.45 6.81
N ASP A 85 -1.98 23.95 7.95
CA ASP A 85 -2.14 24.72 9.19
C ASP A 85 -0.99 24.49 10.19
N SER A 86 0.01 23.69 9.79
CA SER A 86 1.06 23.26 10.70
C SER A 86 1.88 24.47 11.17
N SER A 87 1.75 24.79 12.45
CA SER A 87 2.60 25.78 13.13
C SER A 87 4.03 25.28 13.33
N MET A 88 4.45 24.24 12.60
CA MET A 88 5.64 23.46 12.88
C MET A 88 6.93 24.19 12.52
N ASN A 89 7.92 23.95 13.38
CA ASN A 89 9.22 24.60 13.44
C ASN A 89 9.98 24.51 12.12
N GLU A 90 10.66 25.61 11.77
CA GLU A 90 11.54 25.82 10.61
C GLU A 90 12.64 24.73 10.42
N SER A 91 12.78 23.78 11.35
CA SER A 91 13.85 22.77 11.40
C SER A 91 13.55 21.45 10.68
N LYS A 92 12.28 21.11 10.41
CA LYS A 92 11.88 19.92 9.65
C LYS A 92 11.19 20.38 8.38
N GLY A 93 11.94 20.40 7.27
CA GLY A 93 11.49 20.98 6.00
C GLY A 93 10.12 20.49 5.53
N ARG A 94 9.33 21.39 4.94
CA ARG A 94 7.96 21.11 4.48
C ARG A 94 7.97 20.18 3.25
N PRO A 95 6.98 19.29 3.06
CA PRO A 95 6.95 18.36 1.93
C PRO A 95 6.50 19.02 0.62
N PHE A 96 6.55 20.35 0.53
CA PHE A 96 6.15 21.11 -0.65
C PHE A 96 7.08 22.29 -0.90
N ALA A 97 7.20 22.66 -2.18
CA ALA A 97 8.08 23.72 -2.65
C ALA A 97 7.35 24.65 -3.62
N ASN A 98 7.69 25.93 -3.58
CA ASN A 98 7.27 26.87 -4.61
C ASN A 98 8.18 26.70 -5.82
N ILE A 99 7.63 26.19 -6.92
CA ILE A 99 8.39 25.91 -8.15
C ILE A 99 8.13 26.92 -9.26
N THR A 100 7.47 28.03 -8.94
CA THR A 100 7.07 29.09 -9.88
C THR A 100 8.24 29.56 -10.75
N GLN A 101 9.43 29.69 -10.16
CA GLN A 101 10.64 30.15 -10.83
C GLN A 101 11.18 29.20 -11.92
N PHE A 102 10.74 27.93 -11.93
CA PHE A 102 11.20 26.92 -12.89
C PHE A 102 10.29 26.79 -14.11
N ARG A 103 9.30 27.67 -14.23
CA ARG A 103 8.32 27.63 -15.32
C ARG A 103 8.88 28.24 -16.60
N GLU A 104 8.53 27.64 -17.73
CA GLU A 104 8.93 28.13 -19.07
C GLU A 104 8.15 29.40 -19.50
N PHE A 105 7.02 29.71 -18.87
CA PHE A 105 6.16 30.84 -19.23
C PHE A 105 6.03 31.82 -18.06
N SER A 106 6.51 33.05 -18.27
CA SER A 106 6.84 34.01 -17.21
C SER A 106 5.67 34.77 -16.59
N ASN A 107 4.43 34.56 -17.04
CA ASN A 107 3.41 35.59 -16.83
C ASN A 107 2.22 35.27 -15.94
N GLU A 108 1.97 34.06 -15.41
CA GLU A 108 0.63 33.88 -14.81
C GLU A 108 0.37 33.01 -13.58
N GLU A 109 1.30 32.34 -12.93
CA GLU A 109 0.83 31.46 -11.84
C GLU A 109 1.94 31.07 -10.86
N GLU A 110 1.59 31.13 -9.58
CA GLU A 110 2.35 30.51 -8.52
C GLU A 110 2.00 29.02 -8.41
N GLU A 111 3.01 28.15 -8.42
CA GLU A 111 2.85 26.70 -8.34
C GLU A 111 3.53 26.14 -7.12
N ILE A 112 2.75 25.41 -6.34
CA ILE A 112 3.24 24.66 -5.21
C ILE A 112 3.22 23.18 -5.57
N LEU A 113 4.39 22.55 -5.50
CA LEU A 113 4.56 21.13 -5.79
C LEU A 113 4.76 20.36 -4.49
N PHE A 114 3.87 19.42 -4.19
CA PHE A 114 4.02 18.50 -3.08
C PHE A 114 4.78 17.25 -3.52
N MET A 115 5.62 16.75 -2.62
CA MET A 115 6.34 15.51 -2.78
C MET A 115 5.40 14.31 -2.83
N ALA A 116 5.73 13.33 -3.67
CA ALA A 116 5.10 12.01 -3.62
C ALA A 116 5.25 11.42 -2.21
N GLY A 117 4.18 10.81 -1.70
CA GLY A 117 4.14 10.27 -0.33
C GLY A 117 3.75 11.28 0.75
N SER A 118 3.42 12.53 0.39
CA SER A 118 2.79 13.47 1.32
C SER A 118 1.49 12.87 1.88
N ILE A 119 1.25 13.08 3.17
CA ILE A 119 0.10 12.54 3.91
C ILE A 119 -0.84 13.69 4.29
N TYR A 120 -2.14 13.45 4.18
CA TYR A 120 -3.19 14.42 4.42
C TYR A 120 -4.30 13.80 5.26
N LEU A 121 -4.85 14.55 6.22
CA LEU A 121 -6.10 14.19 6.89
C LEU A 121 -7.28 14.59 6.00
N LEU A 122 -8.17 13.64 5.69
CA LEU A 122 -9.38 13.91 4.94
C LEU A 122 -10.46 14.48 5.86
N LEU A 123 -10.74 15.77 5.76
CA LEU A 123 -11.66 16.46 6.66
C LEU A 123 -13.11 16.39 6.19
N ALA A 124 -13.35 16.55 4.89
CA ALA A 124 -14.69 16.61 4.34
C ALA A 124 -14.70 16.32 2.83
N VAL A 125 -15.85 15.85 2.36
CA VAL A 125 -16.19 15.75 0.94
C VAL A 125 -17.57 16.38 0.76
N CYS A 126 -17.62 17.52 0.08
CA CYS A 126 -18.84 18.29 -0.16
C CYS A 126 -19.10 18.41 -1.67
N GLU A 127 -20.33 18.70 -2.08
CA GLU A 127 -20.67 18.97 -3.48
C GLU A 127 -21.14 20.41 -3.64
N GLU A 128 -20.51 21.17 -4.53
CA GLU A 128 -20.86 22.55 -4.85
C GLU A 128 -20.86 22.74 -6.37
N ASN A 129 -21.96 23.24 -6.95
CA ASN A 129 -22.07 23.54 -8.38
C ASN A 129 -21.63 22.37 -9.29
N ASN A 130 -22.04 21.14 -8.95
CA ASN A 130 -21.68 19.92 -9.69
C ASN A 130 -20.17 19.61 -9.69
N ILE A 131 -19.42 20.12 -8.71
CA ILE A 131 -18.02 19.80 -8.44
C ILE A 131 -17.92 19.29 -7.00
N TYR A 132 -17.26 18.15 -6.80
CA TYR A 132 -16.94 17.70 -5.46
C TYR A 132 -15.73 18.46 -4.93
N ILE A 133 -15.85 18.97 -3.71
CA ILE A 133 -14.77 19.63 -2.97
C ILE A 133 -14.28 18.66 -1.92
N VAL A 134 -13.01 18.29 -2.03
CA VAL A 134 -12.33 17.40 -1.08
C VAL A 134 -11.40 18.26 -0.23
N SER A 135 -11.76 18.41 1.04
CA SER A 135 -11.00 19.22 2.00
C SER A 135 -9.96 18.36 2.71
N LEU A 136 -8.69 18.73 2.55
CA LEU A 136 -7.53 18.04 3.06
C LEU A 136 -6.72 18.97 3.96
N GLN A 137 -6.24 18.43 5.07
CA GLN A 137 -5.25 19.09 5.91
C GLN A 137 -3.92 18.37 5.75
N LEU A 138 -2.87 19.09 5.36
CA LEU A 138 -1.53 18.53 5.29
C LEU A 138 -1.09 18.13 6.70
N SER A 139 -0.66 16.88 6.84
CA SER A 139 -0.16 16.41 8.11
C SER A 139 1.28 16.90 8.33
N GLY A 140 1.50 17.58 9.45
CA GLY A 140 2.64 18.48 9.68
C GLY A 140 3.89 17.83 10.23
N ASN A 141 3.87 16.53 10.54
CA ASN A 141 5.05 15.83 11.05
C ASN A 141 5.12 14.44 10.45
N ILE A 142 5.88 14.30 9.36
CA ILE A 142 6.14 13.02 8.68
C ILE A 142 6.53 11.93 9.69
N GLU A 143 7.24 12.25 10.77
CA GLU A 143 7.63 11.28 11.79
C GLU A 143 6.44 10.85 12.66
N ASP A 144 5.58 11.79 13.07
CA ASP A 144 4.35 11.47 13.81
C ASP A 144 3.33 10.78 12.90
N ASP A 145 3.24 11.15 11.62
CA ASP A 145 2.34 10.58 10.63
C ASP A 145 2.77 9.16 10.25
N MET A 146 4.07 8.95 10.08
CA MET A 146 4.64 7.62 9.95
C MET A 146 4.38 6.83 11.23
N GLN A 147 4.53 7.43 12.41
CA GLN A 147 4.24 6.73 13.66
C GLN A 147 2.76 6.36 13.77
N ILE A 148 1.83 7.25 13.42
CA ILE A 148 0.38 7.00 13.37
C ILE A 148 0.08 5.89 12.36
N LEU A 149 0.62 5.97 11.14
CA LEU A 149 0.47 4.93 10.13
C LEU A 149 1.01 3.58 10.63
N MET A 150 2.19 3.58 11.24
CA MET A 150 2.79 2.38 11.82
C MET A 150 1.93 1.82 12.96
N ASP A 151 1.39 2.67 13.82
CA ASP A 151 0.55 2.26 14.95
C ASP A 151 -0.80 1.71 14.47
N HIS A 152 -1.39 2.29 13.42
CA HIS A 152 -2.56 1.75 12.74
C HIS A 152 -2.28 0.37 12.11
N LEU A 153 -1.20 0.24 11.35
CA LEU A 153 -0.80 -1.03 10.73
C LEU A 153 -0.52 -2.11 11.79
N LYS A 154 0.08 -1.72 12.93
CA LYS A 154 0.29 -2.60 14.06
C LYS A 154 -1.04 -3.02 14.70
N ALA A 155 -1.96 -2.08 14.93
CA ALA A 155 -3.25 -2.35 15.53
C ALA A 155 -4.09 -3.32 14.68
N GLU A 156 -4.18 -3.08 13.37
CA GLU A 156 -4.90 -3.94 12.42
C GLU A 156 -4.37 -5.39 12.43
N ARG A 157 -3.06 -5.53 12.60
CA ARG A 157 -2.36 -6.83 12.55
C ARG A 157 -2.06 -7.42 13.93
N ALA A 158 -2.62 -6.82 14.99
CA ALA A 158 -2.40 -7.20 16.39
C ALA A 158 -0.91 -7.30 16.79
N ILE A 159 -0.08 -6.43 16.23
CA ILE A 159 1.35 -6.29 16.55
C ILE A 159 1.50 -5.33 17.74
N ALA A 160 2.41 -5.63 18.67
CA ALA A 160 2.65 -4.77 19.83
C ALA A 160 3.16 -3.38 19.41
N VAL A 161 2.57 -2.32 19.98
CA VAL A 161 2.88 -0.91 19.67
C VAL A 161 4.39 -0.62 19.80
N ASP A 162 5.04 -1.19 20.81
CA ASP A 162 6.48 -0.96 21.09
C ASP A 162 7.43 -1.83 20.24
N SER A 163 6.91 -2.70 19.36
CA SER A 163 7.73 -3.54 18.49
C SER A 163 7.92 -2.90 17.11
N GLY A 164 9.13 -3.01 16.55
CA GLY A 164 9.38 -2.61 15.17
C GLY A 164 8.65 -3.54 14.19
N ILE A 165 8.22 -3.02 13.04
CA ILE A 165 7.67 -3.84 11.96
C ILE A 165 8.80 -4.71 11.40
N SER A 166 8.65 -6.04 11.48
CA SER A 166 9.62 -6.95 10.87
C SER A 166 9.59 -6.79 9.34
N LEU A 167 10.72 -7.04 8.69
CA LEU A 167 10.77 -6.98 7.22
C LEU A 167 9.76 -7.94 6.57
N VAL A 168 9.44 -9.05 7.23
CA VAL A 168 8.39 -10.00 6.80
C VAL A 168 6.99 -9.37 6.90
N THR A 169 6.68 -8.64 7.96
CA THR A 169 5.41 -7.90 8.05
C THR A 169 5.30 -6.85 6.94
N PHE A 170 6.41 -6.19 6.60
CA PHE A 170 6.43 -5.26 5.48
C PHE A 170 6.17 -5.96 4.14
N VAL A 171 6.66 -7.18 3.95
CA VAL A 171 6.32 -8.01 2.77
C VAL A 171 4.83 -8.31 2.71
N ASP A 172 4.19 -8.65 3.84
CA ASP A 172 2.74 -8.87 3.89
C ASP A 172 1.98 -7.60 3.44
N ILE A 173 2.39 -6.41 3.92
CA ILE A 173 1.77 -5.13 3.55
C ILE A 173 1.94 -4.84 2.04
N LEU A 174 3.15 -5.05 1.51
CA LEU A 174 3.42 -4.85 0.09
C LEU A 174 2.58 -5.78 -0.79
N HIS A 175 2.34 -7.01 -0.34
CA HIS A 175 1.46 -7.95 -1.02
C HIS A 175 0.01 -7.46 -1.02
N ASP A 176 -0.51 -7.00 0.11
CA ASP A 176 -1.88 -6.46 0.20
C ASP A 176 -2.07 -5.21 -0.66
N MET A 177 -1.00 -4.43 -0.87
CA MET A 177 -0.97 -3.28 -1.78
C MET A 177 -0.76 -3.65 -3.26
N ASP A 178 -0.73 -4.93 -3.60
CA ASP A 178 -0.47 -5.46 -4.94
C ASP A 178 0.87 -4.97 -5.54
N LYS A 179 1.89 -4.78 -4.69
CA LYS A 179 3.24 -4.35 -5.09
C LYS A 179 4.17 -5.54 -5.29
N ILE A 180 3.79 -6.45 -6.17
CA ILE A 180 4.45 -7.76 -6.40
C ILE A 180 5.97 -7.63 -6.64
N ASP A 181 6.43 -6.66 -7.44
CA ASP A 181 7.87 -6.42 -7.67
C ASP A 181 8.67 -6.13 -6.38
N LEU A 182 8.02 -5.45 -5.43
CA LEU A 182 8.64 -5.13 -4.14
C LEU A 182 8.57 -6.33 -3.18
N VAL A 183 7.48 -7.11 -3.21
CA VAL A 183 7.33 -8.34 -2.41
C VAL A 183 8.52 -9.27 -2.64
N GLU A 184 8.91 -9.54 -3.88
CA GLU A 184 10.02 -10.45 -4.19
C GLU A 184 11.34 -9.94 -3.61
N LYS A 185 11.63 -8.64 -3.82
CA LYS A 185 12.85 -7.99 -3.37
C LYS A 185 12.98 -8.03 -1.85
N PHE A 186 11.90 -7.69 -1.14
CA PHE A 186 11.92 -7.59 0.31
C PHE A 186 11.83 -8.96 0.99
N ALA A 187 11.15 -9.95 0.40
CA ALA A 187 11.16 -11.33 0.89
C ALA A 187 12.56 -11.95 0.82
N LYS A 188 13.28 -11.77 -0.31
CA LYS A 188 14.68 -12.24 -0.43
C LYS A 188 15.62 -11.55 0.56
N ARG A 189 15.44 -10.24 0.77
CA ARG A 189 16.20 -9.49 1.77
C ARG A 189 15.92 -9.98 3.19
N ALA A 190 14.66 -10.23 3.53
CA ALA A 190 14.28 -10.78 4.83
C ALA A 190 14.94 -12.13 5.10
N LEU A 191 14.92 -13.05 4.12
CA LEU A 191 15.62 -14.34 4.24
C LEU A 191 17.13 -14.17 4.45
N HIS A 192 17.76 -13.27 3.70
CA HIS A 192 19.18 -12.95 3.87
C HIS A 192 19.48 -12.42 5.27
N ASP A 193 18.72 -11.44 5.75
CA ASP A 193 18.92 -10.84 7.07
C ASP A 193 18.67 -11.86 8.20
N ILE A 194 17.65 -12.71 8.06
CA ILE A 194 17.38 -13.82 8.99
C ILE A 194 18.54 -14.82 8.99
N SER A 195 19.10 -15.17 7.82
CA SER A 195 20.23 -16.10 7.72
C SER A 195 21.50 -15.58 8.42
N ILE A 196 21.72 -14.26 8.38
CA ILE A 196 22.82 -13.62 9.12
C ILE A 196 22.55 -13.71 10.63
N ALA A 197 21.32 -13.37 11.04
CA ALA A 197 20.91 -13.32 12.44
C ALA A 197 20.80 -14.70 13.11
N ALA A 198 20.57 -15.77 12.34
CA ALA A 198 20.49 -17.15 12.82
C ALA A 198 21.78 -17.61 13.53
N ASN A 199 22.90 -16.92 13.33
CA ASN A 199 24.14 -17.15 14.07
C ASN A 199 24.13 -16.57 15.50
N SER A 200 23.03 -15.98 15.97
CA SER A 200 22.99 -15.18 17.20
C SER A 200 21.74 -15.35 18.07
N GLY A 201 20.77 -16.20 17.70
CA GLY A 201 19.55 -16.41 18.48
C GLY A 201 18.59 -17.47 17.90
N PRO A 202 17.45 -17.73 18.55
CA PRO A 202 16.46 -18.68 18.06
C PRO A 202 15.91 -18.24 16.70
N MET A 203 16.00 -19.15 15.73
CA MET A 203 15.59 -18.89 14.35
C MET A 203 14.08 -18.64 14.29
N ASN A 204 13.67 -17.52 13.68
CA ASN A 204 12.26 -17.21 13.51
C ASN A 204 11.66 -18.03 12.36
N VAL A 205 11.35 -19.29 12.65
CA VAL A 205 10.88 -20.31 11.69
C VAL A 205 9.63 -19.86 10.92
N ILE A 206 8.72 -19.13 11.57
CA ILE A 206 7.47 -18.68 10.92
C ILE A 206 7.73 -17.57 9.90
N ASP A 207 8.66 -16.66 10.18
CA ASP A 207 9.04 -15.58 9.26
C ASP A 207 9.70 -16.14 8.00
N ILE A 208 10.55 -17.16 8.15
CA ILE A 208 11.16 -17.88 7.02
C ILE A 208 10.09 -18.55 6.17
N ALA A 209 9.16 -19.27 6.80
CA ALA A 209 8.08 -19.93 6.09
C ALA A 209 7.22 -18.96 5.28
N LYS A 210 6.89 -17.79 5.86
CA LYS A 210 6.16 -16.73 5.17
C LYS A 210 6.91 -16.21 3.94
N CYS A 211 8.21 -15.93 4.07
CA CYS A 211 9.00 -15.46 2.92
C CYS A 211 9.01 -16.47 1.78
N HIS A 212 9.23 -17.75 2.07
CA HIS A 212 9.16 -18.81 1.05
C HIS A 212 7.75 -18.93 0.44
N PHE A 213 6.69 -18.77 1.24
CA PHE A 213 5.33 -18.75 0.71
C PHE A 213 5.11 -17.62 -0.31
N TYR A 214 5.54 -16.38 0.00
CA TYR A 214 5.41 -15.27 -0.95
C TYR A 214 6.26 -15.47 -2.21
N LEU A 215 7.47 -16.01 -2.09
CA LEU A 215 8.30 -16.33 -3.26
C LEU A 215 7.64 -17.40 -4.15
N GLY A 216 6.98 -18.39 -3.54
CA GLY A 216 6.18 -19.37 -4.26
C GLY A 216 5.01 -18.75 -5.02
N TYR A 217 4.29 -17.82 -4.38
CA TYR A 217 3.19 -17.08 -4.99
C TYR A 217 3.65 -16.21 -6.17
N ILE A 218 4.78 -15.52 -6.02
CA ILE A 218 5.40 -14.75 -7.11
C ILE A 218 5.81 -15.66 -8.25
N ALA A 219 6.35 -16.85 -7.96
CA ALA A 219 6.70 -17.82 -8.99
C ALA A 219 5.46 -18.31 -9.76
N GLU A 220 4.35 -18.58 -9.06
CA GLU A 220 3.06 -18.94 -9.66
C GLU A 220 2.52 -17.82 -10.57
N ASN A 221 2.57 -16.55 -10.13
CA ASN A 221 2.18 -15.40 -10.94
C ASN A 221 3.01 -15.20 -12.21
N HIS A 222 4.21 -15.80 -12.25
CA HIS A 222 5.10 -15.82 -13.42
C HIS A 222 5.07 -17.16 -14.17
N ASP A 223 4.06 -17.99 -13.95
CA ASP A 223 3.88 -19.33 -14.55
C ASP A 223 5.05 -20.30 -14.28
N ARG A 224 5.87 -20.04 -13.26
CA ARG A 224 7.00 -20.88 -12.83
C ARG A 224 6.55 -21.85 -11.75
N PHE A 225 5.59 -22.71 -12.09
CA PHE A 225 4.93 -23.61 -11.14
C PHE A 225 5.86 -24.59 -10.43
N ASP A 226 6.97 -25.01 -11.06
CA ASP A 226 7.96 -25.89 -10.43
C ASP A 226 8.73 -25.16 -9.31
N VAL A 227 9.12 -23.91 -9.57
CA VAL A 227 9.74 -23.04 -8.55
C VAL A 227 8.73 -22.73 -7.45
N GLY A 228 7.47 -22.45 -7.81
CA GLY A 228 6.38 -22.26 -6.86
C GLY A 228 6.23 -23.45 -5.91
N PHE A 229 6.22 -24.67 -6.46
CA PHE A 229 6.18 -25.91 -5.69
C PHE A 229 7.37 -26.07 -4.73
N GLU A 230 8.60 -25.80 -5.17
CA GLU A 230 9.80 -25.88 -4.32
C GLU A 230 9.73 -24.91 -3.15
N GLU A 231 9.34 -23.66 -3.41
CA GLU A 231 9.19 -22.62 -2.41
C GLU A 231 8.06 -22.94 -1.41
N PHE A 232 6.89 -23.38 -1.89
CA PHE A 232 5.79 -23.78 -1.01
C PHE A 232 6.12 -25.01 -0.16
N ASN A 233 6.85 -26.00 -0.70
CA ASN A 233 7.32 -27.12 0.12
C ASN A 233 8.32 -26.68 1.17
N THR A 234 9.21 -25.74 0.83
CA THR A 234 10.16 -25.19 1.79
C THR A 234 9.43 -24.49 2.92
N ALA A 235 8.43 -23.66 2.59
CA ALA A 235 7.54 -23.06 3.58
C ALA A 235 6.83 -24.12 4.46
N LEU A 236 6.28 -25.17 3.85
CA LEU A 236 5.61 -26.26 4.56
C LEU A 236 6.55 -26.95 5.55
N ASN A 237 7.78 -27.26 5.13
CA ASN A 237 8.78 -27.91 5.97
C ASN A 237 9.09 -27.05 7.21
N TYR A 238 9.23 -25.74 7.06
CA TYR A 238 9.45 -24.85 8.19
C TYR A 238 8.25 -24.80 9.14
N VAL A 239 7.02 -24.66 8.62
CA VAL A 239 5.82 -24.67 9.48
C VAL A 239 5.71 -25.99 10.26
N LEU A 240 6.04 -27.12 9.65
CA LEU A 240 6.00 -28.43 10.30
C LEU A 240 7.09 -28.65 11.38
N LEU A 241 8.12 -27.80 11.43
CA LEU A 241 9.10 -27.80 12.55
C LEU A 241 8.52 -27.17 13.83
N MET A 242 7.40 -26.45 13.73
CA MET A 242 6.76 -25.81 14.88
C MET A 242 6.08 -26.85 15.77
N LYS A 243 6.12 -26.64 17.09
CA LYS A 243 5.48 -27.54 18.06
C LYS A 243 3.97 -27.64 17.87
N GLU A 244 3.34 -26.51 17.53
CA GLU A 244 1.91 -26.40 17.25
C GLU A 244 1.72 -25.55 15.99
N PRO A 245 1.79 -26.17 14.80
CA PRO A 245 1.62 -25.45 13.55
C PRO A 245 0.18 -24.97 13.40
N ASP A 246 0.02 -23.71 12.99
CA ASP A 246 -1.31 -23.17 12.70
C ASP A 246 -1.97 -23.94 11.54
N SER A 247 -3.06 -24.63 11.84
CA SER A 247 -3.80 -25.48 10.89
C SER A 247 -4.24 -24.70 9.65
N LYS A 248 -4.61 -23.42 9.81
CA LYS A 248 -5.01 -22.56 8.68
C LYS A 248 -3.83 -22.30 7.76
N THR A 249 -2.67 -21.95 8.29
CA THR A 249 -1.43 -21.73 7.53
C THR A 249 -1.03 -22.99 6.77
N VAL A 250 -1.01 -24.16 7.43
CA VAL A 250 -0.71 -25.44 6.79
C VAL A 250 -1.68 -25.74 5.65
N ALA A 251 -2.98 -25.55 5.87
CA ALA A 251 -4.01 -25.76 4.85
C ALA A 251 -3.85 -24.81 3.65
N THR A 252 -3.44 -23.56 3.87
CA THR A 252 -3.15 -22.60 2.80
C THR A 252 -1.97 -23.06 1.94
N ILE A 253 -0.89 -23.54 2.56
CA ILE A 253 0.30 -24.03 1.82
C ILE A 253 -0.06 -25.28 1.00
N TYR A 254 -0.80 -26.23 1.57
CA TYR A 254 -1.31 -27.39 0.83
C TYR A 254 -2.18 -26.98 -0.37
N ALA A 255 -3.00 -25.93 -0.23
CA ALA A 255 -3.80 -25.40 -1.32
C ALA A 255 -2.93 -24.84 -2.45
N ALA A 256 -1.93 -24.03 -2.10
CA ALA A 256 -1.03 -23.41 -3.07
C ALA A 256 -0.24 -24.46 -3.85
N ILE A 257 0.26 -25.50 -3.18
CA ILE A 257 0.90 -26.64 -3.87
C ILE A 257 -0.09 -27.37 -4.79
N GLY A 258 -1.33 -27.56 -4.34
CA GLY A 258 -2.39 -28.14 -5.16
C GLY A 258 -2.63 -27.34 -6.45
N ASN A 259 -2.65 -26.00 -6.35
CA ASN A 259 -2.80 -25.09 -7.49
C ASN A 259 -1.65 -25.25 -8.49
N CYS A 260 -0.39 -25.29 -8.04
CA CYS A 260 0.74 -25.53 -8.93
C CYS A 260 0.56 -26.81 -9.77
N PHE A 261 0.10 -27.90 -9.17
CA PHE A 261 -0.15 -29.15 -9.91
C PHE A 261 -1.40 -29.09 -10.79
N GLN A 262 -2.41 -28.33 -10.40
CA GLN A 262 -3.61 -28.13 -11.20
C GLN A 262 -3.28 -27.39 -12.50
N GLU A 263 -2.50 -26.31 -12.43
CA GLU A 263 -2.07 -25.54 -13.60
C GLU A 263 -1.19 -26.37 -14.54
N GLN A 264 -0.36 -27.24 -13.97
CA GLN A 264 0.40 -28.22 -14.74
C GLN A 264 -0.42 -29.43 -15.25
N LYS A 265 -1.74 -29.45 -15.04
CA LYS A 265 -2.66 -30.56 -15.41
C LYS A 265 -2.32 -31.90 -14.75
N GLN A 266 -1.56 -31.89 -13.66
CA GLN A 266 -1.23 -33.06 -12.85
C GLN A 266 -2.33 -33.32 -11.81
N TYR A 267 -3.56 -33.56 -12.28
CA TYR A 267 -4.76 -33.58 -11.43
C TYR A 267 -4.72 -34.59 -10.28
N LYS A 268 -4.06 -35.75 -10.46
CA LYS A 268 -3.91 -36.74 -9.39
C LYS A 268 -3.08 -36.19 -8.22
N ARG A 269 -2.02 -35.42 -8.51
CA ARG A 269 -1.19 -34.77 -7.48
C ARG A 269 -1.95 -33.60 -6.87
N ALA A 270 -2.60 -32.77 -7.67
CA ALA A 270 -3.44 -31.68 -7.17
C ALA A 270 -4.49 -32.19 -6.16
N LEU A 271 -5.22 -33.26 -6.51
CA LEU A 271 -6.21 -33.88 -5.62
C LEU A 271 -5.61 -34.38 -4.31
N HIS A 272 -4.40 -34.97 -4.35
CA HIS A 272 -3.70 -35.40 -3.14
C HIS A 272 -3.47 -34.22 -2.18
N TYR A 273 -2.91 -33.10 -2.67
CA TYR A 273 -2.64 -31.92 -1.85
C TYR A 273 -3.92 -31.22 -1.37
N TYR A 274 -4.96 -31.16 -2.21
CA TYR A 274 -6.27 -30.64 -1.78
C TYR A 274 -6.94 -31.51 -0.71
N THR A 275 -6.74 -32.83 -0.75
CA THR A 275 -7.26 -33.72 0.30
C THR A 275 -6.49 -33.52 1.61
N SER A 276 -5.16 -33.38 1.55
CA SER A 276 -4.32 -33.07 2.71
C SER A 276 -4.71 -31.75 3.38
N LYS A 277 -5.05 -30.72 2.58
CA LYS A 277 -5.63 -29.46 3.09
C LYS A 277 -6.88 -29.69 3.96
N ILE A 278 -7.80 -30.54 3.52
CA ILE A 278 -9.06 -30.83 4.23
C ILE A 278 -8.77 -31.56 5.54
N VAL A 279 -7.89 -32.56 5.51
CA VAL A 279 -7.49 -33.32 6.70
C VAL A 279 -6.85 -32.41 7.73
N HIS A 280 -5.96 -31.50 7.32
CA HIS A 280 -5.34 -30.57 8.28
C HIS A 280 -6.31 -29.51 8.80
N LYS A 281 -7.27 -29.05 7.99
CA LYS A 281 -8.26 -28.03 8.40
C LYS A 281 -9.37 -28.58 9.30
N TYR A 282 -9.76 -29.84 9.12
CA TYR A 282 -10.94 -30.42 9.79
C TYR A 282 -10.66 -31.73 10.56
N GLY A 283 -9.44 -32.28 10.50
CA GLY A 283 -9.08 -33.53 11.19
C GLY A 283 -9.13 -33.43 12.71
N SER A 284 -9.04 -32.23 13.29
CA SER A 284 -9.22 -31.98 14.73
C SER A 284 -10.70 -32.01 15.17
N LEU A 285 -11.65 -31.88 14.25
CA LEU A 285 -13.10 -31.93 14.54
C LEU A 285 -13.62 -33.38 14.54
N VAL A 286 -13.10 -34.22 13.64
CA VAL A 286 -13.51 -35.63 13.49
C VAL A 286 -13.05 -36.51 14.68
N SER A 287 -12.01 -36.11 15.41
CA SER A 287 -11.60 -36.78 16.65
C SER A 287 -12.52 -36.50 17.83
N ASN A 288 -13.22 -35.37 17.87
CA ASN A 288 -14.11 -35.00 18.97
C ASN A 288 -15.55 -35.53 18.81
N GLU A 289 -15.97 -35.92 17.60
CA GLU A 289 -17.28 -36.56 17.38
C GLU A 289 -17.29 -38.07 17.65
N LYS A 290 -16.14 -38.69 17.94
CA LYS A 290 -16.05 -40.12 18.28
C LYS A 290 -16.11 -40.42 19.78
N GLU A 291 -16.22 -39.40 20.64
CA GLU A 291 -16.30 -39.54 22.11
C GLU A 291 -17.62 -39.07 22.74
N LEU A 292 -18.69 -38.90 21.95
CA LEU A 292 -20.07 -38.65 22.42
C LEU A 292 -21.01 -39.78 21.99
#